data_AF-A0A554JJ04-F1
#
_entry.id   AF-A0A554JJ04-F1
#
_cell.length_a   1.000
_cell.length_b   1.000
_cell.length_c   1.000
_cell.angle_alpha   90.00
_cell.angle_beta   90.00
_cell.angle_gamma   90.00
#
_symmetry.space_group_name_H-M   'P 1'
#
loop_
_entity.id
_entity.type
_entity.pdbx_description
1 polymer ?
#
loop_
_entity_poly.entity_id
_entity_poly.type
_entity_poly.pdbx_seq_one_letter_code
_entity_poly.pdbx_strand_id
1 'polypeptide(L)'
;MKGEARPTIFAIKAGEEVRRYEAEDDLAELDFIHGKFPTERRAVTVGENLSGVEKHHIKFRAPNDHETLENVLALWPEASLDIEVKNRGKKNERKTLLGIPTETASAFDGMRPGDTYLGIFGGSGFNLVIALISRASEIGAHVFLTAPVMLKRFRDTLHLEKDSDADSLLSLFAQNSGVFHEMFPTDVATWEVMHQWDMTEDAMDQRKRMVQRGAARALHDVYCRNEYVGSRLAEEVLKAKMGDNTIEEVMKSEKEAQRALERAVEGHSLSEHLFGDIKGCGPRFFGKLMSAVRDIRRFPREGRGAFLLFSGYAAVKGNDGRPTIQRFRRGGGLPGNPEIKQAVWLLIDMQFSRQKDTPWGLRFREIKGELQAKHPCPELHCQTEIPLAGLQHVYDQTTKECVVEFGKGRTTVYKNATITTREGKSSLIVPPEVISLPEGKWKVMNGLYTVETPTGTIYRLGVSRYTKIHIHKITGWKLGTEFILYVFKRWWEYVDSQAATRGSVSEKKAA
;
A
#
# COMPACT_ATOMS: atom_id res chain seq x y z
N MET A 1 -20.04 -4.56 -15.60
CA MET A 1 -18.78 -5.32 -15.44
C MET A 1 -17.77 -4.42 -14.75
N LYS A 2 -17.33 -4.77 -13.53
CA LYS A 2 -16.29 -4.05 -12.77
C LYS A 2 -15.12 -5.01 -12.64
N GLY A 3 -14.02 -4.78 -13.36
CA GLY A 3 -12.80 -5.57 -13.19
C GLY A 3 -11.98 -5.85 -14.45
N GLU A 4 -12.45 -5.54 -15.65
CA GLU A 4 -11.62 -5.63 -16.85
C GLU A 4 -10.63 -4.46 -16.91
N ALA A 5 -9.38 -4.76 -17.23
CA ALA A 5 -8.35 -3.76 -17.50
C ALA A 5 -8.84 -2.89 -18.67
N ARG A 6 -8.88 -1.58 -18.45
CA ARG A 6 -9.22 -0.63 -19.51
C ARG A 6 -7.95 -0.34 -20.32
N PRO A 7 -8.07 -0.14 -21.65
CA PRO A 7 -6.92 0.23 -22.47
C PRO A 7 -6.32 1.55 -21.96
N THR A 8 -5.00 1.68 -22.14
CA THR A 8 -4.30 2.94 -21.91
C THR A 8 -4.61 3.89 -23.06
N ILE A 9 -5.00 5.12 -22.74
CA ILE A 9 -5.39 6.13 -23.74
C ILE A 9 -4.25 7.14 -23.91
N PHE A 10 -3.71 7.22 -25.11
CA PHE A 10 -2.76 8.28 -25.50
C PHE A 10 -3.50 9.37 -26.27
N ALA A 11 -3.49 10.60 -25.76
CA ALA A 11 -3.95 11.79 -26.49
C ALA A 11 -2.74 12.62 -26.91
N ILE A 12 -2.54 12.77 -28.22
CA ILE A 12 -1.40 13.49 -28.80
C ILE A 12 -1.90 14.79 -29.39
N LYS A 13 -1.37 15.91 -28.90
CA LYS A 13 -1.62 17.24 -29.46
C LYS A 13 -0.45 17.67 -30.35
N ALA A 14 -0.72 17.91 -31.63
CA ALA A 14 0.24 18.47 -32.59
C ALA A 14 -0.38 19.72 -33.24
N GLY A 15 0.09 20.91 -32.85
CA GLY A 15 -0.57 22.16 -33.21
C GLY A 15 -1.99 22.23 -32.60
N GLU A 16 -3.00 22.43 -33.45
CA GLU A 16 -4.41 22.44 -33.05
C GLU A 16 -5.09 21.06 -33.09
N GLU A 17 -4.43 20.06 -33.70
CA GLU A 17 -5.00 18.72 -33.84
C GLU A 17 -4.73 17.86 -32.60
N VAL A 18 -5.76 17.16 -32.12
CA VAL A 18 -5.64 16.15 -31.05
C VAL A 18 -6.04 14.79 -31.60
N ARG A 19 -5.09 13.85 -31.63
CA ARG A 19 -5.30 12.45 -32.02
C ARG A 19 -5.37 11.57 -30.78
N ARG A 20 -6.21 10.52 -30.79
CA ARG A 20 -6.36 9.56 -29.69
C ARG A 20 -6.02 8.15 -30.14
N TYR A 21 -5.26 7.44 -29.33
CA TYR A 21 -4.92 6.04 -29.52
C TYR A 21 -5.24 5.23 -28.27
N GLU A 22 -5.74 4.02 -28.46
CA GLU A 22 -6.00 3.06 -27.39
C GLU A 22 -4.95 1.95 -27.46
N ALA A 23 -4.15 1.80 -26.40
CA ALA A 23 -3.25 0.68 -26.22
C ALA A 23 -3.94 -0.38 -25.35
N GLU A 24 -4.31 -1.50 -25.98
CA GLU A 24 -5.09 -2.56 -25.35
C GLU A 24 -4.30 -3.36 -24.31
N ASP A 25 -2.97 -3.43 -24.45
CA ASP A 25 -2.08 -4.20 -23.60
C ASP A 25 -0.70 -3.54 -23.42
N ASP A 26 0.13 -4.15 -22.57
CA ASP A 26 1.49 -3.70 -22.26
C ASP A 26 2.41 -3.71 -23.51
N LEU A 27 2.13 -4.57 -24.49
CA LEU A 27 2.93 -4.64 -25.72
C LEU A 27 2.64 -3.44 -26.63
N ALA A 28 1.36 -3.05 -26.75
CA ALA A 28 0.93 -1.86 -27.44
C ALA A 28 1.49 -0.58 -26.77
N GLU A 29 1.56 -0.55 -25.43
CA GLU A 29 2.25 0.51 -24.68
C GLU A 29 3.74 0.60 -25.05
N LEU A 30 4.45 -0.54 -25.11
CA LEU A 30 5.85 -0.59 -25.50
C LEU A 30 6.07 -0.19 -26.96
N ASP A 31 5.19 -0.62 -27.86
CA ASP A 31 5.23 -0.20 -29.26
C ASP A 31 5.13 1.33 -29.37
N PHE A 32 4.25 1.97 -28.59
CA PHE A 32 4.15 3.42 -28.54
C PHE A 32 5.43 4.08 -28.04
N ILE A 33 6.03 3.55 -26.97
CA ILE A 33 7.30 4.03 -26.44
C ILE A 33 8.40 3.98 -27.51
N HIS A 34 8.42 2.93 -28.32
CA HIS A 34 9.45 2.72 -29.34
C HIS A 34 9.14 3.36 -30.71
N GLY A 35 8.04 4.10 -30.86
CA GLY A 35 7.65 4.68 -32.16
C GLY A 35 7.19 3.63 -33.18
N LYS A 36 6.74 2.48 -32.69
CA LYS A 36 6.31 1.30 -33.44
C LYS A 36 4.81 1.03 -33.26
N PHE A 37 4.03 1.97 -32.72
CA PHE A 37 2.60 1.78 -32.51
C PHE A 37 1.83 1.88 -33.83
N PRO A 38 1.16 0.81 -34.30
CA PRO A 38 0.44 0.85 -35.56
C PRO A 38 -0.75 1.81 -35.52
N THR A 39 -0.77 2.82 -36.39
CA THR A 39 -1.90 3.76 -36.51
C THR A 39 -2.75 3.50 -37.73
N GLU A 40 -2.17 2.90 -38.77
CA GLU A 40 -2.89 2.47 -39.96
C GLU A 40 -2.47 1.04 -40.31
N ARG A 41 -3.43 0.29 -40.85
CA ARG A 41 -3.21 -1.06 -41.35
C ARG A 41 -3.60 -1.11 -42.81
N ARG A 42 -2.84 -1.90 -43.59
CA ARG A 42 -3.15 -2.19 -44.98
C ARG A 42 -3.31 -3.70 -45.18
N ALA A 43 -4.05 -4.06 -46.22
CA ALA A 43 -4.08 -5.45 -46.68
C ALA A 43 -2.67 -5.88 -47.13
N VAL A 44 -2.32 -7.12 -46.80
CA VAL A 44 -1.09 -7.75 -47.25
C VAL A 44 -1.32 -8.32 -48.65
N THR A 45 -0.37 -8.12 -49.56
CA THR A 45 -0.46 -8.72 -50.90
C THR A 45 -0.02 -10.18 -50.85
N VAL A 46 -0.68 -11.06 -51.60
CA VAL A 46 -0.28 -12.48 -51.66
C VAL A 46 1.18 -12.61 -52.11
N GLY A 47 1.99 -13.33 -51.33
CA GLY A 47 3.41 -13.52 -51.58
C GLY A 47 4.31 -12.39 -51.11
N GLU A 48 3.76 -11.37 -50.47
CA GLU A 48 4.53 -10.33 -49.81
C GLU A 48 5.42 -10.94 -48.70
N ASN A 49 6.67 -10.48 -48.64
CA ASN A 49 7.61 -10.90 -47.62
C ASN A 49 7.49 -9.99 -46.38
N LEU A 50 6.97 -10.54 -45.29
CA LEU A 50 6.76 -9.85 -44.01
C LEU A 50 7.83 -10.14 -42.97
N SER A 51 8.95 -10.78 -43.34
CA SER A 51 10.02 -11.13 -42.37
C SER A 51 10.65 -9.94 -41.63
N GLY A 52 10.52 -8.72 -42.17
CA GLY A 52 10.97 -7.48 -41.52
C GLY A 52 9.92 -6.80 -40.64
N VAL A 53 8.70 -7.33 -40.57
CA VAL A 53 7.61 -6.80 -39.76
C VAL A 53 7.51 -7.60 -38.47
N GLU A 54 7.37 -6.91 -37.33
CA GLU A 54 7.16 -7.55 -36.04
C GLU A 54 5.88 -8.39 -36.08
N LYS A 55 5.96 -9.64 -35.60
CA LYS A 55 4.88 -10.62 -35.78
C LYS A 55 3.53 -10.14 -35.22
N HIS A 56 3.52 -9.43 -34.09
CA HIS A 56 2.30 -8.91 -33.47
C HIS A 56 1.67 -7.74 -34.22
N HIS A 57 2.37 -7.13 -35.19
CA HIS A 57 1.78 -6.12 -36.09
C HIS A 57 1.04 -6.73 -37.27
N ILE A 58 1.18 -8.03 -37.49
CA ILE A 58 0.53 -8.77 -38.56
C ILE A 58 -0.76 -9.38 -38.03
N LYS A 59 -1.88 -9.15 -38.71
CA LYS A 59 -3.13 -9.88 -38.45
C LYS A 59 -3.16 -11.14 -39.30
N PHE A 60 -3.36 -12.26 -38.62
CA PHE A 60 -3.51 -13.55 -39.25
C PHE A 60 -4.97 -13.98 -39.24
N ARG A 61 -5.43 -14.59 -40.33
CA ARG A 61 -6.63 -15.41 -40.34
C ARG A 61 -6.26 -16.87 -40.22
N ALA A 62 -7.15 -17.67 -39.65
CA ALA A 62 -7.00 -19.12 -39.69
C ALA A 62 -7.01 -19.62 -41.16
N PRO A 63 -6.22 -20.67 -41.48
CA PRO A 63 -6.33 -21.34 -42.76
C PRO A 63 -7.66 -22.09 -42.87
N ASN A 64 -8.22 -22.13 -44.07
CA ASN A 64 -9.39 -22.95 -44.40
C ASN A 64 -8.98 -24.44 -44.55
N ASP A 65 -9.95 -25.35 -44.54
CA ASP A 65 -9.70 -26.81 -44.63
C ASP A 65 -8.86 -27.26 -45.84
N HIS A 66 -8.89 -26.49 -46.93
CA HIS A 66 -8.14 -26.78 -48.15
C HIS A 66 -6.77 -26.08 -48.24
N GLU A 67 -6.46 -25.19 -47.29
CA GLU A 67 -5.21 -24.42 -47.24
C GLU A 67 -4.16 -25.14 -46.38
N THR A 68 -3.50 -26.13 -46.97
CA THR A 68 -2.40 -26.86 -46.32
C THR A 68 -1.12 -26.02 -46.30
N LEU A 69 -0.22 -26.33 -45.35
CA LEU A 69 1.08 -25.66 -45.27
C LEU A 69 1.85 -25.74 -46.60
N GLU A 70 1.88 -26.89 -47.27
CA GLU A 70 2.58 -27.06 -48.55
C GLU A 70 2.02 -26.13 -49.65
N ASN A 71 0.70 -26.03 -49.77
CA ASN A 71 0.09 -25.21 -50.81
C ASN A 71 0.21 -23.72 -50.51
N VAL A 72 0.13 -23.33 -49.22
CA VAL A 72 0.29 -21.93 -48.82
C VAL A 72 1.75 -21.48 -48.94
N LEU A 73 2.73 -22.36 -48.66
CA LEU A 73 4.15 -22.09 -48.88
C LEU A 73 4.52 -21.86 -50.36
N ALA A 74 3.73 -22.38 -51.29
CA ALA A 74 3.91 -22.08 -52.71
C ALA A 74 3.55 -20.61 -53.05
N LEU A 75 2.72 -19.97 -52.22
CA LEU A 75 2.25 -18.60 -52.41
C LEU A 75 2.91 -17.61 -51.46
N TRP A 76 3.39 -18.05 -50.30
CA TRP A 76 3.92 -17.20 -49.24
C TRP A 76 5.31 -17.66 -48.80
N PRO A 77 6.24 -16.72 -48.57
CA PRO A 77 7.48 -17.05 -47.87
C PRO A 77 7.19 -17.63 -46.50
N GLU A 78 7.86 -18.73 -46.12
CA GLU A 78 7.64 -19.40 -44.83
C GLU A 78 7.74 -18.44 -43.64
N ALA A 79 8.69 -17.51 -43.68
CA ALA A 79 8.93 -16.52 -42.63
C ALA A 79 7.79 -15.50 -42.45
N SER A 80 6.83 -15.44 -43.38
CA SER A 80 5.68 -14.52 -43.33
C SER A 80 4.39 -15.19 -42.82
N LEU A 81 4.43 -16.50 -42.57
CA LEU A 81 3.31 -17.29 -42.08
C LEU A 81 3.38 -17.48 -40.56
N ASP A 82 2.23 -17.64 -39.92
CA ASP A 82 2.21 -18.11 -38.54
C ASP A 82 2.22 -19.65 -38.52
N ILE A 83 3.34 -20.22 -38.06
CA ILE A 83 3.59 -21.66 -38.10
C ILE A 83 3.97 -22.15 -36.70
N GLU A 84 3.29 -23.20 -36.24
CA GLU A 84 3.69 -23.97 -35.06
C GLU A 84 4.71 -25.04 -35.46
N VAL A 85 5.83 -25.11 -34.75
CA VAL A 85 6.83 -26.18 -34.94
C VAL A 85 6.84 -27.12 -33.74
N LYS A 86 6.34 -28.34 -33.93
CA LYS A 86 6.42 -29.40 -32.92
C LYS A 86 7.74 -30.17 -33.06
N ASN A 87 8.32 -30.52 -31.92
CA ASN A 87 9.60 -31.26 -31.81
C ASN A 87 10.83 -30.50 -32.34
N ARG A 88 10.93 -29.20 -32.03
CA ARG A 88 12.08 -28.35 -32.39
C ARG A 88 13.43 -29.01 -32.04
N GLY A 89 14.34 -29.09 -33.01
CA GLY A 89 15.67 -29.68 -32.90
C GLY A 89 15.75 -31.20 -33.09
N LYS A 90 14.65 -31.88 -33.47
CA LYS A 90 14.64 -33.34 -33.74
C LYS A 90 14.57 -33.64 -35.23
N LYS A 91 15.02 -34.84 -35.62
CA LYS A 91 15.02 -35.33 -37.02
C LYS A 91 13.63 -35.30 -37.70
N ASN A 92 12.56 -35.34 -36.91
CA ASN A 92 11.17 -35.30 -37.38
C ASN A 92 10.43 -34.06 -36.80
N GLU A 93 10.89 -32.87 -37.18
CA GLU A 93 10.14 -31.63 -36.93
C GLU A 93 8.85 -31.62 -37.74
N ARG A 94 7.72 -31.37 -37.06
CA ARG A 94 6.41 -31.24 -37.72
C ARG A 94 5.98 -29.79 -37.64
N LYS A 95 5.81 -29.16 -38.81
CA LYS A 95 5.30 -27.79 -38.94
C LYS A 95 3.80 -27.82 -39.19
N THR A 96 3.06 -26.89 -38.59
CA THR A 96 1.61 -26.76 -38.76
C THR A 96 1.28 -25.30 -39.00
N LEU A 97 0.57 -25.02 -40.10
CA LEU A 97 0.10 -23.68 -40.41
C LEU A 97 -0.99 -23.27 -39.41
N LEU A 98 -0.75 -22.19 -38.67
CA LEU A 98 -1.70 -21.59 -37.74
C LEU A 98 -2.43 -20.41 -38.36
N GLY A 99 -1.75 -19.64 -39.23
CA GLY A 99 -2.32 -18.41 -39.74
C GLY A 99 -1.70 -17.91 -41.03
N ILE A 100 -2.55 -17.32 -41.88
CA ILE A 100 -2.20 -16.66 -43.13
C ILE A 100 -2.34 -15.14 -42.92
N PRO A 101 -1.33 -14.33 -43.28
CA PRO A 101 -1.38 -12.88 -43.07
C PRO A 101 -2.49 -12.25 -43.91
N THR A 102 -3.18 -11.26 -43.34
CA THR A 102 -4.29 -10.53 -43.97
C THR A 102 -4.05 -9.04 -43.98
N GLU A 103 -3.59 -8.49 -42.86
CA GLU A 103 -3.25 -7.08 -42.72
C GLU A 103 -1.90 -6.93 -42.02
N THR A 104 -1.20 -5.86 -42.36
CA THR A 104 0.03 -5.43 -41.70
C THR A 104 -0.02 -3.93 -41.43
N ALA A 105 0.75 -3.46 -40.46
CA ALA A 105 0.87 -2.04 -40.18
C ALA A 105 1.48 -1.30 -41.38
N SER A 106 0.87 -0.18 -41.78
CA SER A 106 1.34 0.69 -42.87
C SER A 106 1.86 2.04 -42.38
N ALA A 107 1.40 2.48 -41.21
CA ALA A 107 1.87 3.69 -40.55
C ALA A 107 2.05 3.44 -39.06
N PHE A 108 3.03 4.14 -38.48
CA PHE A 108 3.38 4.04 -37.08
C PHE A 108 3.43 5.43 -36.44
N ASP A 109 3.11 5.47 -35.16
CA ASP A 109 3.33 6.64 -34.32
C ASP A 109 3.92 6.20 -32.97
N GLY A 110 4.20 7.17 -32.11
CA GLY A 110 4.78 6.94 -30.81
C GLY A 110 5.79 8.02 -30.45
N MET A 111 6.78 7.66 -29.62
CA MET A 111 7.65 8.70 -29.08
C MET A 111 8.63 9.31 -30.07
N ARG A 112 8.75 10.64 -30.05
CA ARG A 112 9.67 11.41 -30.91
C ARG A 112 10.59 12.32 -30.10
N PRO A 113 11.78 12.67 -30.63
CA PRO A 113 12.67 13.65 -30.00
C PRO A 113 11.96 14.99 -29.75
N GLY A 114 12.15 15.56 -28.56
CA GLY A 114 11.55 16.84 -28.15
C GLY A 114 10.10 16.75 -27.68
N ASP A 115 9.45 15.59 -27.74
CA ASP A 115 8.08 15.42 -27.26
C ASP A 115 7.96 15.69 -25.74
N THR A 116 6.75 16.07 -25.31
CA THR A 116 6.40 16.26 -23.89
C THR A 116 5.27 15.30 -23.52
N TYR A 117 5.56 14.34 -22.64
CA TYR A 117 4.60 13.37 -22.13
C TYR A 117 4.03 13.81 -20.80
N LEU A 118 2.72 13.68 -20.66
CA LEU A 118 1.99 14.04 -19.46
C LEU A 118 1.37 12.81 -18.81
N GLY A 119 1.44 12.73 -17.50
CA GLY A 119 0.81 11.65 -16.75
C GLY A 119 0.44 12.06 -15.32
N ILE A 120 0.00 11.08 -14.54
CA ILE A 120 -0.33 11.25 -13.13
C ILE A 120 0.58 10.40 -12.25
N PHE A 121 0.85 10.88 -11.04
CA PHE A 121 1.56 10.07 -10.07
C PHE A 121 0.68 8.96 -9.48
N GLY A 122 1.13 7.72 -9.66
CA GLY A 122 0.46 6.51 -9.16
C GLY A 122 -0.63 6.00 -10.10
N GLY A 123 -1.05 4.75 -9.90
CA GLY A 123 -1.92 4.03 -10.84
C GLY A 123 -1.35 2.65 -11.20
N SER A 124 -1.99 1.95 -12.14
CA SER A 124 -1.54 0.66 -12.68
C SER A 124 -0.45 0.82 -13.75
N GLY A 125 -0.44 1.92 -14.52
CA GLY A 125 0.52 2.19 -15.60
C GLY A 125 1.92 2.62 -15.13
N PHE A 126 2.42 2.07 -14.02
CA PHE A 126 3.70 2.47 -13.46
C PHE A 126 4.89 2.03 -14.34
N ASN A 127 4.81 0.84 -14.91
CA ASN A 127 5.81 0.32 -15.85
C ASN A 127 5.89 1.18 -17.12
N LEU A 128 4.74 1.63 -17.64
CA LEU A 128 4.68 2.58 -18.76
C LEU A 128 5.48 3.85 -18.44
N VAL A 129 5.29 4.43 -17.25
CA VAL A 129 5.99 5.68 -16.87
C VAL A 129 7.50 5.46 -16.73
N ILE A 130 7.95 4.32 -16.18
CA ILE A 130 9.38 3.95 -16.17
C ILE A 130 9.94 3.95 -17.59
N ALA A 131 9.26 3.24 -18.50
CA ALA A 131 9.72 3.10 -19.87
C ALA A 131 9.67 4.43 -20.64
N LEU A 132 8.66 5.27 -20.41
CA LEU A 132 8.59 6.64 -20.92
C LEU A 132 9.79 7.48 -20.46
N ILE A 133 10.14 7.46 -19.17
CA ILE A 133 11.28 8.25 -18.64
C ILE A 133 12.60 7.77 -19.24
N SER A 134 12.83 6.45 -19.27
CA SER A 134 14.05 5.86 -19.84
C SER A 134 14.20 6.26 -21.30
N ARG A 135 13.13 6.08 -22.10
CA ARG A 135 13.15 6.41 -23.51
C ARG A 135 13.28 7.90 -23.76
N ALA A 136 12.58 8.73 -22.98
CA ALA A 136 12.64 10.19 -23.11
C ALA A 136 14.07 10.71 -22.89
N SER A 137 14.80 10.15 -21.93
CA SER A 137 16.21 10.50 -21.70
C SER A 137 17.13 10.13 -22.88
N GLU A 138 16.81 9.08 -23.63
CA GLU A 138 17.59 8.65 -24.81
C GLU A 138 17.35 9.57 -26.01
N ILE A 139 16.09 9.97 -26.24
CA ILE A 139 15.69 10.70 -27.44
C ILE A 139 15.58 12.22 -27.24
N GLY A 140 15.83 12.72 -26.02
CA GLY A 140 15.69 14.14 -25.69
C GLY A 140 14.23 14.60 -25.63
N ALA A 141 13.33 13.75 -25.13
CA ALA A 141 11.96 14.10 -24.80
C ALA A 141 11.82 14.37 -23.29
N HIS A 142 10.66 14.85 -22.86
CA HIS A 142 10.40 15.21 -21.46
C HIS A 142 9.17 14.48 -20.92
N VAL A 143 9.22 14.07 -19.66
CA VAL A 143 8.08 13.41 -18.99
C VAL A 143 7.68 14.22 -17.77
N PHE A 144 6.41 14.59 -17.68
CA PHE A 144 5.85 15.42 -16.63
C PHE A 144 4.68 14.71 -15.96
N LEU A 145 4.70 14.65 -14.62
CA LEU A 145 3.63 14.04 -13.84
C LEU A 145 2.97 15.05 -12.92
N THR A 146 1.65 14.96 -12.76
CA THR A 146 0.91 15.73 -11.76
C THR A 146 0.27 14.85 -10.70
N ALA A 147 -0.03 15.42 -9.53
CA ALA A 147 -0.70 14.70 -8.45
C ALA A 147 -2.17 14.39 -8.83
N PRO A 148 -2.70 13.19 -8.52
CA PRO A 148 -4.09 12.84 -8.84
C PRO A 148 -5.14 13.80 -8.28
N VAL A 149 -4.84 14.45 -7.15
CA VAL A 149 -5.73 15.45 -6.54
C VAL A 149 -5.86 16.71 -7.41
N MET A 150 -4.81 17.07 -8.16
CA MET A 150 -4.82 18.24 -9.04
C MET A 150 -5.68 17.97 -10.27
N LEU A 151 -5.48 16.81 -10.93
CA LEU A 151 -6.32 16.39 -12.05
C LEU A 151 -7.79 16.26 -11.63
N LYS A 152 -8.06 15.67 -10.47
CA LYS A 152 -9.43 15.58 -9.94
C LYS A 152 -10.05 16.96 -9.74
N ARG A 153 -9.34 17.90 -9.08
CA ARG A 153 -9.85 19.26 -8.87
C ARG A 153 -10.14 19.98 -10.19
N PHE A 154 -9.25 19.83 -11.17
CA PHE A 154 -9.43 20.40 -12.50
C PHE A 154 -10.68 19.84 -13.17
N ARG A 155 -10.84 18.50 -13.17
CA ARG A 155 -12.02 17.81 -13.68
C ARG A 155 -13.31 18.27 -13.00
N ASP A 156 -13.32 18.32 -11.67
CA ASP A 156 -14.48 18.71 -10.88
C ASP A 156 -14.87 20.18 -11.15
N THR A 157 -13.90 21.06 -11.38
CA THR A 157 -14.12 22.49 -11.68
C THR A 157 -14.73 22.70 -13.06
N LEU A 158 -14.34 21.89 -14.04
CA LEU A 158 -14.82 21.97 -15.42
C LEU A 158 -15.95 20.99 -15.73
N HIS A 159 -16.44 20.26 -14.73
CA HIS A 159 -17.46 19.20 -14.88
C HIS A 159 -17.12 18.16 -15.96
N LEU A 160 -15.84 17.81 -16.10
CA LEU A 160 -15.37 16.83 -17.08
C LEU A 160 -15.54 15.39 -16.56
N GLU A 161 -15.57 14.42 -17.48
CA GLU A 161 -15.67 13.00 -17.13
C GLU A 161 -14.30 12.35 -16.95
N LYS A 162 -14.23 11.31 -16.10
CA LYS A 162 -12.97 10.59 -15.84
C LYS A 162 -12.39 9.92 -17.08
N ASP A 163 -13.24 9.49 -18.00
CA ASP A 163 -12.80 8.80 -19.22
C ASP A 163 -12.13 9.76 -20.22
N SER A 164 -12.18 11.07 -19.96
CA SER A 164 -11.47 12.13 -20.68
C SER A 164 -10.17 12.59 -19.99
N ASP A 165 -9.63 11.80 -19.06
CA ASP A 165 -8.45 12.19 -18.26
C ASP A 165 -7.22 12.51 -19.15
N ALA A 166 -7.05 11.84 -20.31
CA ALA A 166 -5.96 12.12 -21.25
C ALA A 166 -6.04 13.54 -21.86
N ASP A 167 -7.23 13.96 -22.31
CA ASP A 167 -7.46 15.33 -22.81
C ASP A 167 -7.41 16.37 -21.69
N SER A 168 -7.89 15.98 -20.51
CA SER A 168 -7.86 16.83 -19.31
C SER A 168 -6.43 17.15 -18.91
N LEU A 169 -5.49 16.21 -19.05
CA LEU A 169 -4.07 16.43 -18.79
C LEU A 169 -3.46 17.46 -19.77
N LEU A 170 -3.74 17.34 -21.07
CA LEU A 170 -3.30 18.31 -22.08
C LEU A 170 -3.81 19.71 -21.75
N SER A 171 -5.10 19.82 -21.40
CA SER A 171 -5.74 21.08 -21.04
C SER A 171 -5.17 21.67 -19.76
N LEU A 172 -4.95 20.84 -18.73
CA LEU A 172 -4.37 21.26 -17.46
C LEU A 172 -2.93 21.76 -17.63
N PHE A 173 -2.12 21.07 -18.45
CA PHE A 173 -0.74 21.49 -18.71
C PHE A 173 -0.68 22.83 -19.46
N ALA A 174 -1.55 23.03 -20.45
CA ALA A 174 -1.64 24.29 -21.18
C ALA A 174 -2.07 25.47 -20.28
N GLN A 175 -2.97 25.24 -19.33
CA GLN A 175 -3.47 26.29 -18.44
C GLN A 175 -2.57 26.54 -17.23
N ASN A 176 -1.93 25.49 -16.72
CA ASN A 176 -1.12 25.56 -15.50
C ASN A 176 -0.05 24.46 -15.49
N SER A 177 1.00 24.63 -16.29
CA SER A 177 2.14 23.70 -16.31
C SER A 177 2.87 23.60 -14.96
N GLY A 178 2.74 24.60 -14.08
CA GLY A 178 3.39 24.65 -12.77
C GLY A 178 2.94 23.58 -11.77
N VAL A 179 1.83 22.86 -12.03
CA VAL A 179 1.39 21.74 -11.19
C VAL A 179 1.96 20.39 -11.62
N PHE A 180 2.82 20.40 -12.65
CA PHE A 180 3.51 19.22 -13.14
C PHE A 180 4.97 19.22 -12.69
N HIS A 181 5.50 18.01 -12.52
CA HIS A 181 6.88 17.79 -12.14
C HIS A 181 7.57 16.98 -13.23
N GLU A 182 8.68 17.50 -13.73
CA GLU A 182 9.52 16.77 -14.67
C GLU A 182 10.18 15.57 -13.97
N MET A 183 10.21 14.45 -14.69
CA MET A 183 10.70 13.17 -14.23
C MET A 183 11.99 12.80 -14.95
N PHE A 184 12.93 12.20 -14.23
CA PHE A 184 14.27 11.89 -14.73
C PHE A 184 14.66 10.45 -14.40
N PRO A 185 15.69 9.89 -15.05
CA PRO A 185 16.18 8.55 -14.74
C PRO A 185 16.55 8.34 -13.26
N THR A 186 16.98 9.39 -12.55
CA THR A 186 17.25 9.32 -11.10
C THR A 186 15.99 9.05 -10.26
N ASP A 187 14.81 9.45 -10.75
CA ASP A 187 13.54 9.16 -10.09
C ASP A 187 13.17 7.66 -10.23
N VAL A 188 13.59 7.02 -11.34
CA VAL A 188 13.38 5.58 -11.60
C VAL A 188 14.14 4.71 -10.59
N ALA A 189 15.27 5.16 -10.06
CA ALA A 189 16.01 4.41 -9.04
C ALA A 189 15.18 4.15 -7.77
N THR A 190 14.34 5.12 -7.37
CA THR A 190 13.42 4.94 -6.23
C THR A 190 12.33 3.91 -6.56
N TRP A 191 11.96 3.80 -7.82
CA TRP A 191 10.93 2.88 -8.29
C TRP A 191 11.43 1.44 -8.41
N GLU A 192 12.71 1.25 -8.72
CA GLU A 192 13.37 -0.06 -8.64
C GLU A 192 13.30 -0.61 -7.21
N VAL A 193 13.56 0.22 -6.20
CA VAL A 193 13.42 -0.17 -4.79
C VAL A 193 12.00 -0.63 -4.46
N MET A 194 10.98 0.01 -5.04
CA MET A 194 9.59 -0.39 -4.89
C MET A 194 9.35 -1.78 -5.48
N HIS A 195 9.79 -2.00 -6.72
CA HIS A 195 9.64 -3.30 -7.39
C HIS A 195 10.32 -4.42 -6.61
N GLN A 196 11.55 -4.19 -6.14
CA GLN A 196 12.28 -5.18 -5.33
C GLN A 196 11.61 -5.45 -3.97
N TRP A 197 10.94 -4.45 -3.38
CA TRP A 197 10.11 -4.67 -2.20
C TRP A 197 8.88 -5.54 -2.52
N ASP A 198 8.16 -5.25 -3.60
CA ASP A 198 6.98 -6.02 -4.00
C ASP A 198 7.36 -7.49 -4.25
N MET A 199 8.49 -7.75 -4.92
CA MET A 199 9.03 -9.10 -5.10
C MET A 199 9.42 -9.78 -3.78
N THR A 200 9.95 -9.01 -2.82
CA THR A 200 10.25 -9.53 -1.47
C THR A 200 8.97 -9.89 -0.72
N GLU A 201 7.92 -9.07 -0.81
CA GLU A 201 6.63 -9.32 -0.17
C GLU A 201 5.93 -10.53 -0.78
N ASP A 202 5.93 -10.66 -2.11
CA ASP A 202 5.43 -11.84 -2.81
C ASP A 202 6.14 -13.12 -2.36
N ALA A 203 7.47 -13.08 -2.23
CA ALA A 203 8.25 -14.22 -1.74
C ALA A 203 7.91 -14.56 -0.27
N MET A 204 7.72 -13.56 0.59
CA MET A 204 7.28 -13.75 1.99
C MET A 204 5.90 -14.41 2.06
N ASP A 205 4.97 -13.98 1.20
CA ASP A 205 3.62 -14.52 1.13
C ASP A 205 3.59 -15.94 0.56
N GLN A 206 4.39 -16.22 -0.47
CA GLN A 206 4.60 -17.57 -0.98
C GLN A 206 5.15 -18.49 0.12
N ARG A 207 6.19 -18.06 0.85
CA ARG A 207 6.72 -18.82 1.98
C ARG A 207 5.64 -19.07 3.03
N LYS A 208 4.86 -18.06 3.42
CA LYS A 208 3.78 -18.20 4.40
C LYS A 208 2.75 -19.24 3.96
N ARG A 209 2.34 -19.22 2.68
CA ARG A 209 1.40 -20.20 2.11
C ARG A 209 1.97 -21.61 2.13
N MET A 210 3.23 -21.80 1.72
CA MET A 210 3.87 -23.12 1.74
C MET A 210 4.07 -23.64 3.17
N VAL A 211 4.49 -22.78 4.10
CA VAL A 211 4.61 -23.11 5.53
C VAL A 211 3.27 -23.58 6.12
N GLN A 212 2.16 -22.93 5.76
CA GLN A 212 0.82 -23.32 6.20
C GLN A 212 0.38 -24.66 5.59
N ARG A 213 0.64 -24.87 4.30
CA ARG A 213 0.36 -26.15 3.61
C ARG A 213 1.17 -27.30 4.21
N GLY A 214 2.47 -27.11 4.40
CA GLY A 214 3.35 -28.10 5.03
C GLY A 214 2.90 -28.44 6.45
N ALA A 215 2.49 -27.44 7.24
CA ALA A 215 1.93 -27.68 8.57
C ALA A 215 0.61 -28.47 8.53
N ALA A 216 -0.29 -28.17 7.58
CA ALA A 216 -1.55 -28.90 7.43
C ALA A 216 -1.34 -30.36 6.99
N ARG A 217 -0.41 -30.58 6.05
CA ARG A 217 0.00 -31.93 5.61
C ARG A 217 0.61 -32.73 6.76
N ALA A 218 1.60 -32.14 7.45
CA ALA A 218 2.24 -32.78 8.58
C ALA A 218 1.25 -33.14 9.69
N LEU A 219 0.28 -32.25 9.97
CA LEU A 219 -0.81 -32.54 10.90
C LEU A 219 -1.66 -33.72 10.43
N HIS A 220 -2.07 -33.74 9.17
CA HIS A 220 -2.84 -34.84 8.59
C HIS A 220 -2.09 -36.17 8.64
N ASP A 221 -0.79 -36.18 8.32
CA ASP A 221 0.04 -37.38 8.37
C ASP A 221 0.11 -37.96 9.78
N VAL A 222 0.20 -37.11 10.82
CA VAL A 222 0.15 -37.55 12.22
C VAL A 222 -1.21 -38.19 12.55
N TYR A 223 -2.32 -37.62 12.08
CA TYR A 223 -3.66 -38.22 12.25
C TYR A 223 -3.80 -39.55 11.51
N CYS A 224 -3.24 -39.69 10.30
CA CYS A 224 -3.30 -40.91 9.51
C CYS A 224 -2.46 -42.06 10.08
N ARG A 225 -1.41 -41.78 10.87
CA ARG A 225 -0.55 -42.80 11.49
C ARG A 225 -1.23 -43.58 12.62
N ASN A 226 -2.41 -43.17 13.08
CA ASN A 226 -3.13 -43.79 14.20
C ASN A 226 -2.29 -43.94 15.50
N GLU A 227 -1.23 -43.14 15.65
CA GLU A 227 -0.39 -43.10 16.86
C GLU A 227 -0.81 -41.92 17.75
N TYR A 228 -1.07 -42.19 19.02
CA TYR A 228 -1.36 -41.11 19.98
C TYR A 228 -0.07 -40.38 20.37
N VAL A 229 0.18 -39.24 19.73
CA VAL A 229 1.38 -38.41 19.99
C VAL A 229 1.22 -37.43 21.16
N GLY A 230 0.00 -37.23 21.68
CA GLY A 230 -0.27 -36.39 22.85
C GLY A 230 0.33 -34.98 22.75
N SER A 231 1.07 -34.56 23.78
CA SER A 231 1.74 -33.25 23.85
C SER A 231 2.84 -33.04 22.81
N ARG A 232 3.32 -34.12 22.15
CA ARG A 232 4.38 -34.06 21.11
C ARG A 232 3.85 -33.68 19.73
N LEU A 233 2.54 -33.53 19.56
CA LEU A 233 1.93 -33.19 18.27
C LEU A 233 2.58 -31.97 17.60
N ALA A 234 2.85 -30.92 18.37
CA ALA A 234 3.48 -29.71 17.85
C ALA A 234 4.92 -29.95 17.36
N GLU A 235 5.68 -30.81 18.04
CA GLU A 235 7.05 -31.14 17.68
C GLU A 235 7.12 -32.03 16.43
N GLU A 236 6.23 -33.02 16.33
CA GLU A 236 6.15 -33.91 15.16
C GLU A 236 5.71 -33.15 13.91
N VAL A 237 4.73 -32.24 14.05
CA VAL A 237 4.33 -31.32 12.97
C VAL A 237 5.50 -30.41 12.56
N LEU A 238 6.28 -29.91 13.52
CA LEU A 238 7.44 -29.05 13.23
C LEU A 238 8.55 -29.82 12.51
N LYS A 239 8.90 -31.04 12.96
CA LYS A 239 9.93 -31.87 12.31
C LYS A 239 9.57 -32.20 10.86
N ALA A 240 8.33 -32.65 10.63
CA ALA A 240 7.85 -32.96 9.28
C ALA A 240 7.85 -31.72 8.38
N LYS A 241 7.50 -30.55 8.93
CA LYS A 241 7.56 -29.27 8.23
C LYS A 241 9.00 -28.85 7.89
N MET A 242 9.97 -29.08 8.77
CA MET A 242 11.37 -28.68 8.56
C MET A 242 12.09 -29.57 7.53
N GLY A 243 11.57 -30.76 7.22
CA GLY A 243 12.13 -31.67 6.21
C GLY A 243 11.52 -31.52 4.80
N ASP A 244 10.69 -30.51 4.56
CA ASP A 244 10.04 -30.28 3.27
C ASP A 244 10.92 -29.41 2.36
N ASN A 245 11.50 -30.02 1.32
CA ASN A 245 12.35 -29.33 0.33
C ASN A 245 11.65 -28.11 -0.30
N THR A 246 10.32 -28.13 -0.45
CA THR A 246 9.58 -26.99 -1.02
C THR A 246 9.62 -25.77 -0.10
N ILE A 247 9.68 -25.97 1.22
CA ILE A 247 9.81 -24.88 2.20
C ILE A 247 11.23 -24.30 2.15
N GLU A 248 12.26 -25.13 1.97
CA GLU A 248 13.65 -24.68 1.81
C GLU A 248 13.83 -23.82 0.55
N GLU A 249 13.24 -24.25 -0.58
CA GLU A 249 13.30 -23.52 -1.85
C GLU A 249 12.66 -22.13 -1.76
N VAL A 250 11.47 -22.01 -1.17
CA VAL A 250 10.82 -20.69 -1.00
C VAL A 250 11.56 -19.80 0.01
N MET A 251 12.21 -20.38 1.02
CA MET A 251 13.07 -19.61 1.93
C MET A 251 14.32 -19.07 1.22
N LYS A 252 14.91 -19.85 0.30
CA LYS A 252 16.01 -19.40 -0.54
C LYS A 252 15.57 -18.27 -1.47
N SER A 253 14.42 -18.42 -2.12
CA SER A 253 13.82 -17.38 -2.97
C SER A 253 13.58 -16.06 -2.21
N GLU A 254 12.99 -16.11 -1.01
CA GLU A 254 12.81 -14.90 -0.16
C GLU A 254 14.16 -14.23 0.16
N LYS A 255 15.20 -15.02 0.47
CA LYS A 255 16.54 -14.48 0.76
C LYS A 255 17.18 -13.83 -0.47
N GLU A 256 16.96 -14.37 -1.66
CA GLU A 256 17.44 -13.80 -2.92
C GLU A 256 16.73 -12.49 -3.24
N ALA A 257 15.40 -12.44 -3.11
CA ALA A 257 14.61 -11.22 -3.25
C ALA A 257 15.04 -10.13 -2.26
N GLN A 258 15.26 -10.51 -0.99
CA GLN A 258 15.75 -9.56 0.01
C GLN A 258 17.14 -9.01 -0.33
N ARG A 259 18.07 -9.84 -0.83
CA ARG A 259 19.39 -9.37 -1.25
C ARG A 259 19.30 -8.42 -2.46
N ALA A 260 18.35 -8.64 -3.36
CA ALA A 260 18.10 -7.73 -4.47
C ALA A 260 17.59 -6.37 -3.96
N LEU A 261 16.66 -6.36 -2.99
CA LEU A 261 16.24 -5.14 -2.31
C LEU A 261 17.40 -4.43 -1.60
N GLU A 262 18.24 -5.16 -0.85
CA GLU A 262 19.39 -4.59 -0.16
C GLU A 262 20.35 -3.89 -1.14
N ARG A 263 20.64 -4.52 -2.29
CA ARG A 263 21.45 -3.92 -3.36
C ARG A 263 20.79 -2.70 -4.00
N ALA A 264 19.48 -2.69 -4.19
CA ALA A 264 18.77 -1.55 -4.77
C ALA A 264 18.76 -0.33 -3.82
N VAL A 265 18.87 -0.56 -2.51
CA VAL A 265 18.89 0.51 -1.50
C VAL A 265 20.32 0.98 -1.18
N GLU A 266 21.33 0.17 -1.42
CA GLU A 266 22.73 0.50 -1.20
C GLU A 266 23.15 1.74 -2.02
N GLY A 267 23.62 2.79 -1.34
CA GLY A 267 23.98 4.06 -1.98
C GLY A 267 22.79 4.87 -2.52
N HIS A 268 21.55 4.50 -2.21
CA HIS A 268 20.37 5.23 -2.68
C HIS A 268 20.25 6.59 -1.98
N SER A 269 20.48 7.67 -2.71
CA SER A 269 20.57 9.05 -2.20
C SER A 269 19.37 9.49 -1.33
N LEU A 270 18.15 9.16 -1.74
CA LEU A 270 16.95 9.46 -0.93
C LEU A 270 16.95 8.68 0.40
N SER A 271 17.37 7.42 0.39
CA SER A 271 17.41 6.58 1.60
C SER A 271 18.41 7.17 2.60
N GLU A 272 19.60 7.52 2.13
CA GLU A 272 20.63 8.18 2.93
C GLU A 272 20.15 9.54 3.46
N HIS A 273 19.50 10.35 2.63
CA HIS A 273 18.97 11.65 3.03
C HIS A 273 17.88 11.58 4.12
N LEU A 274 17.01 10.57 4.03
CA LEU A 274 15.91 10.36 4.97
C LEU A 274 16.36 9.66 6.25
N PHE A 275 17.24 8.66 6.14
CA PHE A 275 17.42 7.64 7.17
C PHE A 275 18.88 7.33 7.49
N GLY A 276 19.87 7.97 6.85
CA GLY A 276 21.29 7.66 7.03
C GLY A 276 21.76 7.72 8.49
N ASP A 277 21.15 8.57 9.31
CA ASP A 277 21.43 8.74 10.74
C ASP A 277 20.39 8.07 11.66
N ILE A 278 19.38 7.38 11.10
CA ILE A 278 18.27 6.80 11.87
C ILE A 278 18.40 5.28 11.95
N LYS A 279 18.93 4.82 13.08
CA LYS A 279 19.03 3.39 13.39
C LYS A 279 17.64 2.72 13.39
N GLY A 280 17.53 1.62 12.62
CA GLY A 280 16.30 0.83 12.50
C GLY A 280 15.53 1.07 11.19
N CYS A 281 15.88 2.09 10.41
CA CYS A 281 15.29 2.38 9.11
C CYS A 281 16.11 1.73 7.97
N GLY A 282 16.21 0.39 7.98
CA GLY A 282 16.94 -0.36 6.95
C GLY A 282 16.18 -0.56 5.64
N PRO A 283 16.75 -1.32 4.68
CA PRO A 283 16.19 -1.53 3.34
C PRO A 283 14.72 -1.99 3.32
N ARG A 284 14.32 -2.89 4.23
CA ARG A 284 12.91 -3.32 4.34
C ARG A 284 11.97 -2.19 4.74
N PHE A 285 12.38 -1.31 5.66
CA PHE A 285 11.55 -0.17 6.06
C PHE A 285 11.43 0.82 4.91
N PHE A 286 12.54 1.13 4.24
CA PHE A 286 12.57 2.03 3.10
C PHE A 286 11.75 1.49 1.92
N GLY A 287 11.97 0.24 1.51
CA GLY A 287 11.20 -0.42 0.45
C GLY A 287 9.70 -0.40 0.70
N LYS A 288 9.28 -0.74 1.93
CA LYS A 288 7.87 -0.68 2.34
C LYS A 288 7.29 0.75 2.31
N LEU A 289 8.07 1.75 2.73
CA LEU A 289 7.65 3.15 2.63
C LEU A 289 7.52 3.59 1.16
N MET A 290 8.47 3.23 0.31
CA MET A 290 8.47 3.58 -1.11
C MET A 290 7.31 2.89 -1.84
N SER A 291 7.09 1.58 -1.67
CA SER A 291 5.98 0.87 -2.34
C SER A 291 4.62 1.48 -1.98
N ALA A 292 4.43 1.83 -0.70
CA ALA A 292 3.20 2.46 -0.23
C ALA A 292 3.02 3.92 -0.73
N VAL A 293 4.01 4.79 -0.53
CA VAL A 293 3.91 6.23 -0.87
C VAL A 293 4.05 6.47 -2.37
N ARG A 294 4.95 5.71 -3.01
CA ARG A 294 5.46 5.82 -4.38
C ARG A 294 6.25 7.08 -4.66
N ASP A 295 5.62 8.23 -4.46
CA ASP A 295 6.25 9.53 -4.65
C ASP A 295 5.61 10.57 -3.72
N ILE A 296 6.45 11.40 -3.07
CA ILE A 296 5.99 12.44 -2.16
C ILE A 296 5.22 13.56 -2.85
N ARG A 297 5.49 13.82 -4.13
CA ARG A 297 4.84 14.85 -4.95
C ARG A 297 3.35 14.58 -5.19
N ARG A 298 2.87 13.37 -4.87
CA ARG A 298 1.44 13.02 -4.81
C ARG A 298 0.66 13.78 -3.75
N PHE A 299 1.37 14.27 -2.73
CA PHE A 299 0.78 14.96 -1.60
C PHE A 299 1.06 16.46 -1.71
N PRO A 300 0.09 17.33 -1.40
CA PRO A 300 0.34 18.77 -1.40
C PRO A 300 1.40 19.14 -0.35
N ARG A 301 2.39 19.94 -0.75
CA ARG A 301 3.52 20.40 0.10
C ARG A 301 3.07 21.01 1.43
N GLU A 302 2.07 21.89 1.38
CA GLU A 302 1.50 22.52 2.59
C GLU A 302 0.53 21.60 3.34
N GLY A 303 0.01 20.57 2.68
CA GLY A 303 -1.02 19.68 3.23
C GLY A 303 -0.44 18.48 3.97
N ARG A 304 0.39 18.74 5.00
CA ARG A 304 0.95 17.69 5.88
C ARG A 304 -0.12 16.74 6.46
N GLY A 305 -1.33 17.27 6.69
CA GLY A 305 -2.48 16.50 7.13
C GLY A 305 -2.90 15.39 6.15
N ALA A 306 -2.77 15.60 4.85
CA ALA A 306 -3.08 14.57 3.85
C ALA A 306 -2.11 13.39 3.93
N PHE A 307 -0.82 13.66 4.13
CA PHE A 307 0.19 12.61 4.33
C PHE A 307 0.03 11.88 5.67
N LEU A 308 -0.33 12.59 6.74
CA LEU A 308 -0.68 11.97 8.02
C LEU A 308 -1.93 11.09 7.92
N LEU A 309 -2.96 11.54 7.21
CA LEU A 309 -4.17 10.75 6.96
C LEU A 309 -3.85 9.51 6.12
N PHE A 310 -2.98 9.65 5.12
CA PHE A 310 -2.52 8.55 4.29
C PHE A 310 -1.68 7.54 5.06
N SER A 311 -0.74 7.97 5.91
CA SER A 311 0.09 7.06 6.72
C SER A 311 -0.66 6.44 7.91
N GLY A 312 -1.86 6.92 8.23
CA GLY A 312 -2.66 6.42 9.34
C GLY A 312 -2.28 6.98 10.72
N TYR A 313 -1.51 8.08 10.75
CA TYR A 313 -1.03 8.78 11.96
C TYR A 313 -1.72 10.13 12.19
N ALA A 314 -2.75 10.48 11.42
CA ALA A 314 -3.55 11.68 11.68
C ALA A 314 -4.40 11.53 12.95
N ALA A 315 -4.54 12.64 13.69
CA ALA A 315 -5.63 12.81 14.64
C ALA A 315 -6.92 13.15 13.86
N VAL A 316 -7.97 12.36 14.08
CA VAL A 316 -9.28 12.52 13.43
C VAL A 316 -10.36 12.78 14.48
N LYS A 317 -11.47 13.40 14.12
CA LYS A 317 -12.61 13.53 15.04
C LYS A 317 -13.33 12.18 15.19
N GLY A 318 -13.51 11.73 16.43
CA GLY A 318 -14.32 10.57 16.78
C GLY A 318 -15.82 10.85 16.62
N ASN A 319 -16.66 9.82 16.78
CA ASN A 319 -18.12 9.97 16.75
C ASN A 319 -18.64 10.89 17.87
N ASP A 320 -17.87 11.01 18.96
CA ASP A 320 -18.10 11.89 20.11
C ASP A 320 -17.53 13.31 19.89
N GLY A 321 -17.06 13.63 18.68
CA GLY A 321 -16.43 14.90 18.33
C GLY A 321 -15.01 15.08 18.89
N ARG A 322 -14.53 14.16 19.73
CA ARG A 322 -13.21 14.26 20.37
C ARG A 322 -12.10 13.81 19.42
N PRO A 323 -10.91 14.44 19.45
CA PRO A 323 -9.77 13.94 18.70
C PRO A 323 -9.45 12.50 19.12
N THR A 324 -9.43 11.61 18.15
CA THR A 324 -9.09 10.21 18.32
C THR A 324 -8.08 9.81 17.26
N ILE A 325 -7.38 8.72 17.52
CA ILE A 325 -6.45 8.16 16.57
C ILE A 325 -7.25 7.52 15.43
N GLN A 326 -6.81 7.73 14.20
CA GLN A 326 -7.39 7.08 13.02
C GLN A 326 -7.38 5.56 13.19
N ARG A 327 -8.57 4.96 13.31
CA ARG A 327 -8.76 3.50 13.43
C ARG A 327 -9.23 2.93 12.11
N PHE A 328 -8.68 1.80 11.70
CA PHE A 328 -9.22 1.02 10.60
C PHE A 328 -10.55 0.41 11.04
N ARG A 329 -11.65 0.80 10.37
CA ARG A 329 -12.98 0.21 10.59
C ARG A 329 -13.20 -0.88 9.54
N ARG A 330 -13.64 -2.06 9.97
CA ARG A 330 -14.01 -3.16 9.08
C ARG A 330 -15.22 -2.73 8.25
N GLY A 331 -15.14 -2.78 6.92
CA GLY A 331 -16.24 -2.44 6.01
C GLY A 331 -16.43 -0.94 5.71
N GLY A 332 -15.63 -0.04 6.30
CA GLY A 332 -15.52 1.35 5.86
C GLY A 332 -14.29 1.56 4.98
N GLY A 333 -14.32 2.48 4.02
CA GLY A 333 -13.14 2.82 3.21
C GLY A 333 -11.93 3.09 4.11
N LEU A 334 -10.80 2.44 3.84
CA LEU A 334 -9.63 2.43 4.73
C LEU A 334 -9.12 3.87 4.93
N PRO A 335 -9.23 4.44 6.14
CA PRO A 335 -8.59 5.71 6.41
C PRO A 335 -7.12 5.36 6.73
N GLY A 336 -6.26 5.43 5.70
CA GLY A 336 -4.81 5.29 5.79
C GLY A 336 -4.24 3.98 5.21
N ASN A 337 -2.92 3.90 5.12
CA ASN A 337 -2.16 2.78 4.59
C ASN A 337 -1.70 1.89 5.76
N PRO A 338 -2.18 0.63 5.85
CA PRO A 338 -1.91 -0.24 6.98
C PRO A 338 -0.44 -0.68 7.07
N GLU A 339 0.24 -0.77 5.93
CA GLU A 339 1.64 -1.16 5.83
C GLU A 339 2.56 -0.12 6.47
N ILE A 340 2.45 1.16 6.08
CA ILE A 340 3.23 2.25 6.67
C ILE A 340 2.96 2.32 8.17
N LYS A 341 1.69 2.24 8.56
CA LYS A 341 1.28 2.30 9.96
C LYS A 341 1.96 1.24 10.80
N GLN A 342 1.93 0.00 10.32
CA GLN A 342 2.57 -1.14 10.98
C GLN A 342 4.10 -0.99 10.99
N ALA A 343 4.71 -0.55 9.89
CA ALA A 343 6.15 -0.36 9.78
C ALA A 343 6.66 0.65 10.81
N VAL A 344 6.01 1.81 10.90
CA VAL A 344 6.36 2.85 11.89
C VAL A 344 6.07 2.39 13.31
N TRP A 345 4.98 1.64 13.53
CA TRP A 345 4.69 1.08 14.86
C TRP A 345 5.80 0.12 15.31
N LEU A 346 6.26 -0.77 14.42
CA LEU A 346 7.37 -1.69 14.71
C LEU A 346 8.69 -0.92 14.93
N LEU A 347 8.98 0.09 14.11
CA LEU A 347 10.15 0.95 14.29
C LEU A 347 10.16 1.57 15.70
N ILE A 348 9.03 2.13 16.12
CA ILE A 348 8.93 2.77 17.42
C ILE A 348 9.02 1.76 18.56
N ASP A 349 8.23 0.69 18.50
CA ASP A 349 8.11 -0.27 19.61
C ASP A 349 9.38 -1.13 19.74
N MET A 350 9.97 -1.56 18.62
CA MET A 350 11.14 -2.46 18.62
C MET A 350 12.48 -1.73 18.58
N GLN A 351 12.55 -0.51 18.03
CA GLN A 351 13.81 0.23 17.92
C GLN A 351 13.83 1.43 18.87
N PHE A 352 13.00 2.45 18.62
CA PHE A 352 13.11 3.73 19.36
C PHE A 352 12.84 3.58 20.86
N SER A 353 11.87 2.75 21.26
CA SER A 353 11.56 2.55 22.68
C SER A 353 12.70 1.87 23.46
N ARG A 354 13.53 1.06 22.76
CA ARG A 354 14.59 0.23 23.35
C ARG A 354 15.96 0.91 23.30
N GLN A 355 16.24 1.68 22.24
CA GLN A 355 17.50 2.41 22.08
C GLN A 355 17.53 3.62 23.00
N LYS A 356 18.56 3.74 23.84
CA LYS A 356 18.57 4.76 24.89
C LYS A 356 19.28 6.05 24.55
N ASP A 357 20.12 5.97 23.55
CA ASP A 357 21.19 6.87 23.20
C ASP A 357 20.99 7.53 21.83
N THR A 358 19.91 7.20 21.12
CA THR A 358 19.57 7.81 19.83
C THR A 358 18.61 8.99 20.00
N PRO A 359 18.62 9.98 19.06
CA PRO A 359 17.73 11.14 19.14
C PRO A 359 16.24 10.75 19.29
N TRP A 360 15.78 9.77 18.50
CA TRP A 360 14.40 9.27 18.58
C TRP A 360 14.11 8.48 19.85
N GLY A 361 15.09 7.77 20.40
CA GLY A 361 14.95 7.06 21.68
C GLY A 361 14.90 8.01 22.88
N LEU A 362 15.66 9.10 22.84
CA LEU A 362 15.58 10.19 23.83
C LEU A 362 14.22 10.90 23.75
N ARG A 363 13.77 11.26 22.54
CA ARG A 363 12.46 11.88 22.32
C ARG A 363 11.31 10.98 22.78
N PHE A 364 11.40 9.66 22.57
CA PHE A 364 10.43 8.71 23.11
C PHE A 364 10.32 8.79 24.64
N ARG A 365 11.45 8.88 25.36
CA ARG A 365 11.45 8.97 26.83
C ARG A 365 10.96 10.31 27.33
N GLU A 366 11.30 11.39 26.65
CA GLU A 366 10.81 12.73 26.98
C GLU A 366 9.28 12.76 26.94
N ILE A 367 8.68 12.37 25.82
CA ILE A 367 7.20 12.30 25.67
C ILE A 367 6.60 11.38 26.74
N LYS A 368 7.24 10.24 27.01
CA LYS A 368 6.77 9.29 28.03
C LYS A 368 6.82 9.91 29.43
N GLY A 369 7.89 10.63 29.76
CA GLY A 369 8.07 11.33 31.03
C GLY A 369 7.06 12.45 31.21
N GLU A 370 6.80 13.25 30.18
CA GLU A 370 5.74 14.28 30.19
C GLU A 370 4.36 13.66 30.48
N LEU A 371 4.03 12.54 29.83
CA LEU A 371 2.77 11.84 30.04
C LEU A 371 2.66 11.26 31.45
N GLN A 372 3.76 10.75 32.01
CA GLN A 372 3.80 10.25 33.39
C GLN A 372 3.71 11.38 34.41
N ALA A 373 4.33 12.53 34.16
CA ALA A 373 4.22 13.70 35.01
C ALA A 373 2.79 14.27 35.01
N LYS A 374 2.14 14.29 33.83
CA LYS A 374 0.75 14.73 33.68
C LYS A 374 -0.26 13.73 34.27
N HIS A 375 0.03 12.43 34.18
CA HIS A 375 -0.82 11.34 34.67
C HIS A 375 -0.02 10.41 35.59
N PRO A 376 0.23 10.84 36.85
CA PRO A 376 1.10 10.10 37.78
C PRO A 376 0.50 8.77 38.23
N CYS A 377 -0.82 8.62 38.18
CA CYS A 377 -1.53 7.37 38.42
C CYS A 377 -2.47 7.06 37.26
N PRO A 378 -2.69 5.77 36.93
CA PRO A 378 -3.76 5.38 36.03
C PRO A 378 -5.11 5.87 36.56
N GLU A 379 -6.06 6.08 35.65
CA GLU A 379 -7.41 6.56 35.97
C GLU A 379 -8.44 5.52 35.52
N LEU A 380 -9.47 5.27 36.32
CA LEU A 380 -10.66 4.55 35.91
C LEU A 380 -11.72 5.54 35.47
N HIS A 381 -12.12 5.47 34.20
CA HIS A 381 -13.23 6.24 33.67
C HIS A 381 -14.48 5.36 33.77
N CYS A 382 -15.34 5.65 34.74
CA CYS A 382 -16.50 4.82 35.05
C CYS A 382 -17.56 4.90 33.94
N GLN A 383 -18.29 3.80 33.73
CA GLN A 383 -19.40 3.78 32.78
C GLN A 383 -20.53 4.67 33.29
N THR A 384 -21.04 5.55 32.42
CA THR A 384 -22.20 6.39 32.71
C THR A 384 -23.51 5.68 32.44
N GLU A 385 -23.49 4.58 31.69
CA GLU A 385 -24.66 3.74 31.42
C GLU A 385 -24.31 2.30 31.79
N ILE A 386 -25.01 1.77 32.79
CA ILE A 386 -24.81 0.42 33.33
C ILE A 386 -26.04 -0.42 32.99
N PRO A 387 -25.93 -1.46 32.15
CA PRO A 387 -27.06 -2.33 31.86
C PRO A 387 -27.44 -3.10 33.13
N LEU A 388 -28.69 -3.02 33.54
CA LEU A 388 -29.20 -3.69 34.75
C LEU A 388 -29.65 -5.14 34.49
N ALA A 389 -29.64 -5.57 33.22
CA ALA A 389 -30.03 -6.92 32.83
C ALA A 389 -29.15 -7.97 33.53
N GLY A 390 -29.77 -8.83 34.34
CA GLY A 390 -29.08 -9.88 35.09
C GLY A 390 -28.34 -9.42 36.35
N LEU A 391 -28.45 -8.14 36.73
CA LEU A 391 -27.88 -7.61 37.97
C LEU A 391 -28.97 -7.41 39.02
N GLN A 392 -28.71 -7.89 40.24
CA GLN A 392 -29.55 -7.54 41.39
C GLN A 392 -29.31 -6.07 41.75
N HIS A 393 -30.39 -5.30 41.92
CA HIS A 393 -30.28 -3.89 42.24
C HIS A 393 -31.48 -3.40 43.07
N VAL A 394 -31.24 -2.39 43.89
CA VAL A 394 -32.26 -1.67 44.67
C VAL A 394 -32.09 -0.19 44.37
N TYR A 395 -33.14 0.44 43.84
CA TYR A 395 -33.14 1.86 43.51
C TYR A 395 -34.11 2.61 44.41
N ASP A 396 -33.61 3.60 45.14
CA ASP A 396 -34.40 4.52 45.94
C ASP A 396 -34.66 5.80 45.15
N GLN A 397 -35.92 6.01 44.78
CA GLN A 397 -36.36 7.17 44.01
C GLN A 397 -36.21 8.49 44.79
N THR A 398 -36.25 8.45 46.12
CA THR A 398 -36.23 9.64 46.98
C THR A 398 -34.82 10.21 47.06
N THR A 399 -33.83 9.33 47.31
CA THR A 399 -32.42 9.70 47.43
C THR A 399 -31.68 9.69 46.10
N LYS A 400 -32.29 9.10 45.05
CA LYS A 400 -31.66 8.82 43.76
C LYS A 400 -30.40 7.97 43.90
N GLU A 401 -30.38 7.08 44.88
CA GLU A 401 -29.31 6.12 45.08
C GLU A 401 -29.71 4.74 44.53
N CYS A 402 -28.80 4.09 43.81
CA CYS A 402 -28.98 2.72 43.35
C CYS A 402 -27.88 1.83 43.88
N VAL A 403 -28.24 0.81 44.65
CA VAL A 403 -27.33 -0.25 45.07
C VAL A 403 -27.36 -1.34 44.01
N VAL A 404 -26.22 -1.63 43.39
CA VAL A 404 -26.09 -2.71 42.38
C VAL A 404 -25.16 -3.79 42.93
N GLU A 405 -25.58 -5.05 42.84
CA GLU A 405 -24.78 -6.22 43.19
C GLU A 405 -24.22 -6.90 41.93
N PHE A 406 -22.91 -7.05 41.87
CA PHE A 406 -22.17 -7.68 40.77
C PHE A 406 -21.80 -9.15 41.07
N GLY A 407 -22.46 -9.76 42.06
CA GLY A 407 -22.28 -11.13 42.52
C GLY A 407 -21.19 -11.31 43.59
N LYS A 408 -21.29 -12.42 44.35
CA LYS A 408 -20.41 -12.74 45.50
C LYS A 408 -20.36 -11.63 46.56
N GLY A 409 -21.50 -10.96 46.81
CA GLY A 409 -21.60 -9.86 47.79
C GLY A 409 -20.88 -8.57 47.39
N ARG A 410 -20.46 -8.42 46.13
CA ARG A 410 -19.79 -7.21 45.64
C ARG A 410 -20.84 -6.17 45.28
N THR A 411 -21.13 -5.27 46.20
CA THR A 411 -22.15 -4.23 46.02
C THR A 411 -21.52 -2.86 45.80
N THR A 412 -22.24 -1.98 45.12
CA THR A 412 -21.84 -0.58 44.95
C THR A 412 -23.06 0.32 44.94
N VAL A 413 -22.95 1.43 45.67
CA VAL A 413 -23.96 2.48 45.72
C VAL A 413 -23.61 3.55 44.69
N TYR A 414 -24.48 3.74 43.71
CA TYR A 414 -24.41 4.82 42.73
C TYR A 414 -25.33 5.95 43.16
N LYS A 415 -24.78 7.14 43.36
CA LYS A 415 -25.54 8.34 43.77
C LYS A 415 -25.95 9.15 42.54
N ASN A 416 -27.05 9.91 42.67
CA ASN A 416 -27.62 10.72 41.60
C ASN A 416 -27.90 9.91 40.32
N ALA A 417 -28.29 8.65 40.49
CA ALA A 417 -28.53 7.76 39.39
C ALA A 417 -29.97 7.86 38.90
N THR A 418 -30.21 7.59 37.62
CA THR A 418 -31.56 7.50 37.06
C THR A 418 -31.68 6.22 36.24
N ILE A 419 -32.80 5.50 36.38
CA ILE A 419 -33.06 4.32 35.55
C ILE A 419 -33.80 4.76 34.28
N THR A 420 -33.31 4.33 33.13
CA THR A 420 -33.98 4.51 31.83
C THR A 420 -34.25 3.16 31.20
N THR A 421 -35.45 2.98 30.65
CA THR A 421 -35.81 1.76 29.91
C THR A 421 -35.99 2.08 28.43
N ARG A 422 -35.25 1.38 27.55
CA ARG A 422 -35.38 1.47 26.10
C ARG A 422 -35.51 0.07 25.52
N GLU A 423 -36.50 -0.16 24.67
CA GLU A 423 -36.73 -1.47 24.01
C GLU A 423 -36.81 -2.65 25.01
N GLY A 424 -37.43 -2.44 26.18
CA GLY A 424 -37.54 -3.44 27.23
C GLY A 424 -36.26 -3.71 28.03
N LYS A 425 -35.17 -2.96 27.79
CA LYS A 425 -33.91 -3.05 28.53
C LYS A 425 -33.74 -1.86 29.46
N SER A 426 -33.55 -2.13 30.75
CA SER A 426 -33.29 -1.09 31.75
C SER A 426 -31.77 -0.87 31.92
N SER A 427 -31.38 0.40 31.87
CA SER A 427 -30.02 0.86 32.14
C SER A 427 -30.04 1.87 33.28
N LEU A 428 -29.05 1.80 34.17
CA LEU A 428 -28.77 2.82 35.17
C LEU A 428 -27.86 3.89 34.55
N ILE A 429 -28.34 5.12 34.48
CA ILE A 429 -27.55 6.28 34.06
C ILE A 429 -26.97 6.94 35.32
N VAL A 430 -25.66 7.06 35.36
CA VAL A 430 -24.91 7.64 36.48
C VAL A 430 -24.05 8.80 36.00
N PRO A 431 -23.79 9.81 36.86
CA PRO A 431 -22.89 10.91 36.51
C PRO A 431 -21.49 10.40 36.12
N PRO A 432 -20.76 11.10 35.23
CA PRO A 432 -19.38 10.77 34.91
C PRO A 432 -18.50 10.80 36.16
N GLU A 433 -17.85 9.69 36.47
CA GLU A 433 -16.94 9.53 37.60
C GLU A 433 -15.55 9.10 37.07
N VAL A 434 -14.49 9.71 37.60
CA VAL A 434 -13.10 9.33 37.32
C VAL A 434 -12.40 9.04 38.64
N ILE A 435 -11.83 7.84 38.76
CA ILE A 435 -11.20 7.35 39.99
C ILE A 435 -9.71 7.12 39.74
N SER A 436 -8.85 7.65 40.61
CA SER A 436 -7.41 7.35 40.56
C SER A 436 -7.14 5.90 40.98
N LEU A 437 -6.28 5.20 40.25
CA LEU A 437 -5.93 3.80 40.46
C LEU A 437 -4.48 3.68 40.99
N PRO A 438 -4.25 3.79 42.31
CA PRO A 438 -2.91 3.67 42.88
C PRO A 438 -2.29 2.30 42.61
N GLU A 439 -0.97 2.25 42.43
CA GLU A 439 -0.25 1.01 42.08
C GLU A 439 -0.46 -0.08 43.13
N GLY A 440 -0.75 -1.31 42.68
CA GLY A 440 -0.98 -2.47 43.54
C GLY A 440 -2.36 -2.51 44.23
N LYS A 441 -3.16 -1.45 44.16
CA LYS A 441 -4.42 -1.30 44.92
C LYS A 441 -5.69 -1.49 44.09
N TRP A 442 -5.58 -2.19 42.96
CA TRP A 442 -6.74 -2.48 42.13
C TRP A 442 -6.59 -3.77 41.33
N LYS A 443 -7.73 -4.37 40.99
CA LYS A 443 -7.83 -5.57 40.14
C LYS A 443 -9.00 -5.41 39.19
N VAL A 444 -8.92 -6.02 38.01
CA VAL A 444 -10.02 -6.03 37.04
C VAL A 444 -10.43 -7.47 36.73
N MET A 445 -11.73 -7.74 36.74
CA MET A 445 -12.31 -9.02 36.38
C MET A 445 -13.59 -8.77 35.57
N ASN A 446 -13.61 -9.19 34.31
CA ASN A 446 -14.75 -9.00 33.40
C ASN A 446 -15.25 -7.55 33.29
N GLY A 447 -14.33 -6.57 33.29
CA GLY A 447 -14.66 -5.14 33.21
C GLY A 447 -15.06 -4.49 34.54
N LEU A 448 -15.27 -5.28 35.61
CA LEU A 448 -15.46 -4.77 36.96
C LEU A 448 -14.11 -4.54 37.64
N TYR A 449 -13.87 -3.32 38.07
CA TYR A 449 -12.70 -2.90 38.83
C TYR A 449 -13.00 -2.99 40.31
N THR A 450 -12.15 -3.69 41.04
CA THR A 450 -12.06 -3.63 42.50
C THR A 450 -10.94 -2.66 42.84
N VAL A 451 -11.24 -1.57 43.55
CA VAL A 451 -10.26 -0.54 43.92
C VAL A 451 -10.24 -0.38 45.43
N GLU A 452 -9.05 -0.49 46.02
CA GLU A 452 -8.82 -0.27 47.45
C GLU A 452 -8.61 1.22 47.70
N THR A 453 -9.51 1.82 48.48
CA THR A 453 -9.48 3.23 48.88
C THR A 453 -9.24 3.33 50.39
N PRO A 454 -8.84 4.50 50.94
CA PRO A 454 -8.72 4.70 52.38
C PRO A 454 -10.02 4.42 53.15
N THR A 455 -11.18 4.57 52.49
CA THR A 455 -12.51 4.36 53.07
C THR A 455 -13.04 2.93 52.86
N GLY A 456 -12.25 2.04 52.25
CA GLY A 456 -12.63 0.65 51.97
C GLY A 456 -12.54 0.29 50.49
N THR A 457 -13.07 -0.89 50.16
CA THR A 457 -13.03 -1.42 48.79
C THR A 457 -14.26 -0.99 48.01
N ILE A 458 -14.06 -0.43 46.82
CA ILE A 458 -15.14 -0.06 45.91
C ILE A 458 -15.11 -0.93 44.65
N TYR A 459 -16.30 -1.13 44.07
CA TYR A 459 -16.46 -1.85 42.80
C TYR A 459 -17.00 -0.89 41.74
N ARG A 460 -16.42 -0.89 40.54
CA ARG A 460 -16.84 0.02 39.46
C ARG A 460 -16.69 -0.64 38.10
N LEU A 461 -17.70 -0.48 37.26
CA LEU A 461 -17.57 -0.75 35.83
C LEU A 461 -16.94 0.45 35.14
N GLY A 462 -15.97 0.21 34.26
CA GLY A 462 -15.29 1.29 33.58
C GLY A 462 -14.16 0.85 32.67
N VAL A 463 -13.43 1.85 32.17
CA VAL A 463 -12.26 1.64 31.32
C VAL A 463 -11.08 2.37 31.95
N SER A 464 -9.99 1.64 32.19
CA SER A 464 -8.76 2.26 32.66
C SER A 464 -8.14 3.14 31.56
N ARG A 465 -7.51 4.23 31.97
CA ARG A 465 -6.73 5.16 31.15
C ARG A 465 -5.39 5.42 31.80
N TYR A 466 -4.42 5.81 31.00
CA TYR A 466 -3.06 6.16 31.46
C TYR A 466 -2.35 5.09 32.29
N THR A 467 -2.70 3.82 32.09
CA THR A 467 -1.87 2.70 32.56
C THR A 467 -0.49 2.77 31.89
N LYS A 468 0.52 2.07 32.43
CA LYS A 468 1.87 2.01 31.82
C LYS A 468 1.82 1.66 30.32
N ILE A 469 0.93 0.73 29.93
CA ILE A 469 0.72 0.35 28.53
C ILE A 469 -0.02 1.43 27.72
N HIS A 470 -1.00 2.14 28.30
CA HIS A 470 -1.67 3.26 27.63
C HIS A 470 -0.70 4.40 27.37
N ILE A 471 0.09 4.79 28.37
CA ILE A 471 1.12 5.82 28.23
C ILE A 471 2.12 5.42 27.14
N HIS A 472 2.60 4.16 27.15
CA HIS A 472 3.51 3.66 26.12
C HIS A 472 2.91 3.75 24.72
N LYS A 473 1.65 3.33 24.55
CA LYS A 473 0.93 3.45 23.27
C LYS A 473 0.79 4.91 22.83
N ILE A 474 0.32 5.80 23.71
CA ILE A 474 0.16 7.24 23.40
C ILE A 474 1.50 7.86 23.02
N THR A 475 2.57 7.52 23.74
CA THR A 475 3.94 7.94 23.43
C THR A 475 4.31 7.51 22.02
N GLY A 476 4.10 6.24 21.68
CA GLY A 476 4.40 5.73 20.35
C GLY A 476 3.59 6.42 19.24
N TRP A 477 2.32 6.75 19.49
CA TRP A 477 1.51 7.50 18.53
C TRP A 477 2.01 8.92 18.30
N LYS A 478 2.32 9.65 19.38
CA LYS A 478 2.90 11.00 19.29
C LYS A 478 4.21 10.98 18.52
N LEU A 479 5.12 10.08 18.90
CA LEU A 479 6.41 9.95 18.24
C LEU A 479 6.27 9.54 16.77
N GLY A 480 5.35 8.62 16.45
CA GLY A 480 5.10 8.21 15.06
C GLY A 480 4.53 9.33 14.21
N THR A 481 3.72 10.20 14.79
CA THR A 481 3.25 11.43 14.14
C THR A 481 4.41 12.38 13.84
N GLU A 482 5.27 12.65 14.84
CA GLU A 482 6.48 13.47 14.67
C GLU A 482 7.43 12.88 13.62
N PHE A 483 7.63 11.56 13.63
CA PHE A 483 8.48 10.84 12.69
C PHE A 483 7.96 10.91 11.25
N ILE A 484 6.67 10.68 11.04
CA ILE A 484 6.07 10.80 9.69
C ILE A 484 6.17 12.24 9.17
N LEU A 485 5.99 13.25 10.04
CA LEU A 485 6.17 14.64 9.66
C LEU A 485 7.63 14.97 9.32
N TYR A 486 8.58 14.40 10.06
CA TYR A 486 10.01 14.47 9.75
C TYR A 486 10.29 13.90 8.36
N VAL A 487 9.84 12.66 8.09
CA VAL A 487 10.00 12.01 6.78
C VAL A 487 9.40 12.86 5.66
N PHE A 488 8.17 13.37 5.84
CA PHE A 488 7.52 14.22 4.86
C PHE A 488 8.34 15.48 4.54
N LYS A 489 8.83 16.15 5.58
CA LYS A 489 9.64 17.37 5.44
C LYS A 489 10.95 17.08 4.72
N ARG A 490 11.71 16.09 5.18
CA ARG A 490 13.02 15.72 4.61
C ARG A 490 12.89 15.24 3.17
N TRP A 491 11.81 14.53 2.83
CA TRP A 491 11.61 14.08 1.46
C TRP A 491 11.33 15.27 0.52
N TRP A 492 10.53 16.25 0.94
CA TRP A 492 10.36 17.48 0.16
C TRP A 492 11.66 18.29 0.04
N GLU A 493 12.46 18.39 1.11
CA GLU A 493 13.80 19.01 1.06
C GLU A 493 14.70 18.30 0.03
N TYR A 494 14.66 16.97 -0.03
CA TYR A 494 15.36 16.19 -1.06
C TYR A 494 14.86 16.53 -2.47
N VAL A 495 13.54 16.53 -2.70
CA VAL A 495 12.95 16.87 -4.01
C VAL A 495 13.37 18.27 -4.47
N ASP A 496 13.35 19.25 -3.56
CA ASP A 496 13.79 20.62 -3.86
C ASP A 496 15.28 20.67 -4.23
N SER A 497 16.12 19.93 -3.50
CA SER A 497 17.57 19.87 -3.81
C SER A 497 17.85 19.26 -5.19
N GLN A 498 17.06 18.26 -5.59
CA GLN A 498 17.15 17.66 -6.92
C GLN A 498 16.70 18.66 -8.00
N ALA A 499 15.58 19.35 -7.79
CA ALA A 499 15.08 20.36 -8.71
C ALA A 499 16.08 21.52 -8.90
N ALA A 500 16.67 22.03 -7.82
CA ALA A 500 17.68 23.09 -7.87
C ALA A 500 18.94 22.65 -8.64
N THR A 501 19.41 21.43 -8.38
CA THR A 501 20.55 20.85 -9.10
C THR A 501 20.25 20.77 -10.60
N ARG A 502 19.06 20.31 -10.98
CA ARG A 502 18.61 20.18 -12.38
C ARG A 502 18.48 21.53 -13.08
N GLY A 503 17.88 22.53 -12.43
CA GLY A 503 17.78 23.90 -12.96
C GLY A 503 19.15 24.50 -13.30
N SER A 504 20.12 24.33 -12.40
CA SER A 504 21.49 24.82 -12.63
C SER A 504 22.23 24.13 -13.79
N VAL A 505 21.89 22.87 -14.09
CA VAL A 505 22.47 22.13 -15.22
C VAL A 505 21.82 22.54 -16.54
N SER A 506 20.52 22.85 -16.54
CA SER A 506 19.80 23.35 -17.72
C SER A 506 20.32 24.73 -18.15
N GLU A 507 20.48 25.66 -17.20
CA GLU A 507 21.04 27.00 -17.47
C GLU A 507 22.46 26.94 -18.05
N LYS A 508 23.30 26.01 -17.57
CA LYS A 508 24.66 25.80 -18.10
C LYS A 508 24.73 25.12 -19.47
N LYS A 509 23.66 24.43 -19.90
CA LYS A 509 23.57 23.85 -21.26
C LYS A 509 22.99 24.85 -22.26
N ALA A 510 22.25 25.84 -21.80
CA ALA A 510 21.65 26.89 -22.62
C ALA A 510 22.59 28.11 -22.83
N ALA A 511 23.54 28.32 -21.92
CA ALA A 511 24.67 29.25 -22.07
C ALA A 511 25.84 28.58 -22.79
#